data_AF-A0A9J6GMZ5-F1
#
_entry.id   AF-A0A9J6GMZ5-F1
#
_cell.length_a   1.000
_cell.length_b   1.000
_cell.length_c   1.000
_cell.angle_alpha   90.00
_cell.angle_beta   90.00
_cell.angle_gamma   90.00
#
_symmetry.space_group_name_H-M   'P 1'
#
loop_
_entity.id
_entity.type
_entity.pdbx_description
1 polymer ?
#
loop_
_entity_poly.entity_id
_entity_poly.type
_entity_poly.pdbx_seq_one_letter_code
_entity_poly.pdbx_strand_id
1 'polypeptide(L)'
;MKMLPALAFLPVGATPEAFYDMLEVFPQEAIKLAGYFEDVYVGRPRRNGICSAQFPPKLWSVYESALDGMPRTNNSVEAWHYGLQSNVRRASPNLWVFLHCLKKEKALSEMKLSQAAAGSLLQECRGSSKPTTRAFKEFFNASMEQTTRLS
;
A
#
# COMPACT_ATOMS: atom_id res chain seq x y z
N MET A 1 12.04 -17.79 13.32
CA MET A 1 10.80 -17.07 12.94
C MET A 1 10.97 -16.06 11.79
N LYS A 2 12.15 -15.89 11.17
CA LYS A 2 12.32 -15.00 9.99
C LYS A 2 11.63 -15.49 8.71
N MET A 3 11.03 -16.68 8.74
CA MET A 3 10.43 -17.34 7.59
C MET A 3 9.01 -16.84 7.28
N LEU A 4 8.22 -16.47 8.29
CA LEU A 4 6.85 -15.97 8.07
C LEU A 4 6.81 -14.70 7.20
N PRO A 5 7.68 -13.68 7.42
CA PRO A 5 7.73 -12.52 6.53
C PRO A 5 8.16 -12.86 5.10
N ALA A 6 8.88 -13.98 4.88
CA ALA A 6 9.31 -14.38 3.54
C ALA A 6 8.13 -14.78 2.65
N LEU A 7 7.01 -15.23 3.23
CA LEU A 7 5.79 -15.58 2.52
C LEU A 7 5.22 -14.41 1.72
N ALA A 8 5.50 -13.16 2.12
CA ALA A 8 5.02 -11.97 1.42
C ALA A 8 5.66 -11.79 0.04
N PHE A 9 6.78 -12.46 -0.21
CA PHE A 9 7.49 -12.44 -1.48
C PHE A 9 7.14 -13.61 -2.40
N LEU A 10 6.19 -14.46 -2.02
CA LEU A 10 5.71 -15.55 -2.86
C LEU A 10 4.48 -15.11 -3.67
N PRO A 11 4.25 -15.70 -4.85
CA PRO A 11 2.97 -15.60 -5.53
C PRO A 11 1.83 -15.99 -4.57
N VAL A 12 0.72 -15.25 -4.62
CA VAL A 12 -0.46 -15.44 -3.75
C VAL A 12 -0.94 -16.90 -3.75
N GLY A 13 -0.90 -17.56 -4.92
CA GLY A 13 -1.34 -18.94 -5.07
C GLY A 13 -0.35 -20.00 -4.57
N ALA A 14 0.88 -19.63 -4.23
CA ALA A 14 1.91 -20.54 -3.67
C ALA A 14 2.12 -20.32 -2.17
N THR A 15 1.48 -19.29 -1.60
CA THR A 15 1.61 -18.95 -0.17
C THR A 15 1.11 -20.05 0.76
N PRO A 16 -0.05 -20.71 0.52
CA PRO A 16 -0.54 -21.78 1.39
C PRO A 16 0.41 -22.99 1.43
N GLU A 17 0.87 -23.45 0.27
CA GLU A 17 1.74 -24.61 0.13
C GLU A 17 3.07 -24.36 0.85
N ALA A 18 3.71 -23.23 0.58
CA ALA A 18 4.95 -22.85 1.25
C ALA A 18 4.78 -22.68 2.77
N PHE A 19 3.61 -22.26 3.25
CA PHE A 19 3.34 -22.20 4.68
C PHE A 19 3.30 -23.60 5.29
N TYR A 20 2.66 -24.58 4.66
CA TYR A 20 2.64 -25.97 5.14
C TYR A 20 4.03 -26.60 5.14
N ASP A 21 4.84 -26.36 4.10
CA ASP A 21 6.23 -26.83 4.06
C ASP A 21 7.05 -26.26 5.22
N MET A 22 6.81 -25.00 5.59
CA MET A 22 7.48 -24.38 6.73
C MET A 22 7.09 -25.03 8.07
N LEU A 23 5.87 -25.55 8.22
CA LEU A 23 5.41 -26.16 9.47
C LEU A 23 6.27 -27.35 9.91
N GLU A 24 6.88 -28.08 8.96
CA GLU A 24 7.77 -29.20 9.27
C GLU A 24 9.03 -28.78 10.03
N VAL A 25 9.46 -27.52 9.86
CA VAL A 25 10.67 -26.96 10.44
C VAL A 25 10.34 -26.03 11.63
N PHE A 26 9.06 -25.83 11.93
CA PHE A 26 8.66 -24.95 13.03
C PHE A 26 8.97 -25.57 14.39
N PRO A 27 9.54 -24.81 15.33
CA PRO A 27 9.74 -25.29 16.69
C PRO A 27 8.38 -25.51 17.36
N GLN A 28 8.30 -26.52 18.24
CA GLN A 28 7.06 -26.92 18.90
C GLN A 28 6.41 -25.75 19.67
N GLU A 29 7.23 -24.86 20.22
CA GLU A 29 6.83 -23.66 20.96
C GLU A 29 6.08 -22.66 20.07
N ALA A 30 6.30 -22.68 18.74
CA ALA A 30 5.70 -21.78 17.78
C ALA A 30 4.40 -22.31 17.14
N ILE A 31 3.93 -23.51 17.49
CA ILE A 31 2.71 -24.12 16.91
C ILE A 31 1.48 -23.24 17.13
N LYS A 32 1.35 -22.64 18.33
CA LYS A 32 0.24 -21.71 18.62
C LYS A 32 0.28 -20.48 17.71
N LEU A 33 1.47 -19.95 17.44
CA LEU A 33 1.65 -18.82 16.53
C LEU A 33 1.36 -19.23 15.09
N ALA A 34 1.82 -20.40 14.66
CA ALA A 34 1.54 -20.94 13.34
C ALA A 34 0.03 -21.10 13.11
N GLY A 35 -0.69 -21.69 14.07
CA GLY A 35 -2.15 -21.82 13.98
C GLY A 35 -2.86 -20.47 13.90
N TYR A 36 -2.44 -19.48 14.68
CA TYR A 36 -2.95 -18.11 14.55
C TYR A 36 -2.67 -17.51 13.17
N PHE A 37 -1.44 -17.65 12.67
CA PHE A 37 -1.04 -17.11 11.38
C PHE A 37 -1.82 -17.76 10.23
N GLU A 38 -2.03 -19.06 10.31
CA GLU A 38 -2.84 -19.82 9.36
C GLU A 38 -4.28 -19.32 9.32
N ASP A 39 -4.92 -19.13 10.47
CA ASP A 39 -6.32 -18.67 10.55
C ASP A 39 -6.49 -17.22 10.07
N VAL A 40 -5.51 -16.35 10.35
CA VAL A 40 -5.61 -14.91 10.09
C VAL A 40 -5.12 -14.51 8.70
N TYR A 41 -3.99 -15.08 8.23
CA TYR A 41 -3.27 -14.59 7.06
C TYR A 41 -3.25 -15.54 5.86
N VAL A 42 -3.32 -16.86 6.08
CA VAL A 42 -3.24 -17.87 4.99
C VAL A 42 -4.65 -18.34 4.59
N GLY A 43 -5.44 -18.71 5.60
CA GLY A 43 -6.78 -19.25 5.47
C GLY A 43 -6.81 -20.78 5.47
N ARG A 44 -7.56 -21.37 6.40
CA ARG A 44 -7.81 -22.82 6.40
C ARG A 44 -8.93 -23.19 5.42
N PRO A 45 -8.78 -24.27 4.63
CA PRO A 45 -9.87 -24.80 3.85
C PRO A 45 -10.98 -25.31 4.78
N ARG A 46 -12.12 -24.64 4.82
CA ARG A 46 -13.31 -25.14 5.54
C ARG A 46 -14.08 -26.12 4.67
N ARG A 47 -14.84 -27.02 5.31
CA ARG A 47 -15.65 -28.09 4.67
C ARG A 47 -16.67 -27.56 3.64
N ASN A 48 -16.98 -26.26 3.67
CA ASN A 48 -17.86 -25.56 2.75
C ASN A 48 -17.13 -24.81 1.62
N GLY A 49 -15.81 -24.99 1.46
CA GLY A 49 -15.01 -24.39 0.40
C GLY A 49 -14.68 -22.90 0.59
N ILE A 50 -15.12 -22.28 1.68
CA ILE A 50 -14.83 -20.87 1.97
C ILE A 50 -13.51 -20.78 2.74
N CYS A 51 -12.43 -20.40 2.05
CA CYS A 51 -11.18 -19.97 2.68
C CYS A 51 -11.39 -18.55 3.26
N SER A 52 -11.59 -18.44 4.57
CA SER A 52 -11.84 -17.17 5.25
C SER A 52 -10.63 -16.75 6.11
N ALA A 53 -9.51 -16.43 5.47
CA ALA A 53 -8.48 -15.64 6.15
C ALA A 53 -9.05 -14.24 6.44
N GLN A 54 -8.81 -13.69 7.64
CA GLN A 54 -9.21 -12.32 7.94
C GLN A 54 -8.49 -11.31 7.03
N PHE A 55 -7.22 -11.60 6.72
CA PHE A 55 -6.37 -10.84 5.83
C PHE A 55 -5.77 -11.79 4.79
N PRO A 56 -6.47 -12.08 3.68
CA PRO A 56 -5.99 -13.06 2.69
C PRO A 56 -4.68 -12.62 2.03
N PRO A 57 -3.86 -13.54 1.48
CA PRO A 57 -2.55 -13.23 0.90
C PRO A 57 -2.59 -12.16 -0.20
N LYS A 58 -3.70 -12.03 -0.91
CA LYS A 58 -3.93 -10.96 -1.90
C LYS A 58 -3.82 -9.54 -1.31
N LEU A 59 -4.10 -9.36 -0.01
CA LEU A 59 -4.09 -8.05 0.65
C LEU A 59 -2.69 -7.64 1.12
N TRP A 60 -1.84 -8.60 1.49
CA TRP A 60 -0.56 -8.33 2.15
C TRP A 60 0.66 -8.83 1.39
N SER A 61 0.49 -9.66 0.35
CA SER A 61 1.60 -10.06 -0.53
C SER A 61 2.17 -8.82 -1.21
N VAL A 62 3.50 -8.76 -1.24
CA VAL A 62 4.27 -7.71 -1.91
C VAL A 62 4.94 -8.24 -3.17
N TYR A 63 4.60 -9.46 -3.60
CA TYR A 63 5.20 -10.13 -4.76
C TYR A 63 5.12 -9.28 -6.03
N GLU A 64 3.91 -8.87 -6.42
CA GLU A 64 3.68 -8.04 -7.62
C GLU A 64 4.39 -6.69 -7.49
N SER A 65 4.24 -6.00 -6.35
CA SER A 65 4.92 -4.72 -6.10
C SER A 65 6.45 -4.84 -6.15
N ALA A 66 7.01 -5.95 -5.70
CA ALA A 66 8.45 -6.21 -5.75
C ALA A 66 8.94 -6.45 -7.19
N LEU A 67 8.15 -7.15 -8.01
CA LEU A 67 8.43 -7.36 -9.44
C LEU A 67 8.36 -6.06 -10.22
N ASP A 68 7.35 -5.24 -9.96
CA ASP A 68 7.11 -3.97 -10.65
C ASP A 68 8.05 -2.85 -10.18
N GLY A 69 8.94 -3.13 -9.22
CA GLY A 69 9.85 -2.14 -8.64
C GLY A 69 9.11 -0.99 -7.95
N MET A 70 7.88 -1.24 -7.49
CA MET A 70 7.05 -0.23 -6.85
C MET A 70 7.73 0.26 -5.56
N PRO A 71 7.71 1.58 -5.28
CA PRO A 71 8.31 2.11 -4.07
C PRO A 71 7.64 1.47 -2.85
N ARG A 72 8.43 0.76 -2.04
CA ARG A 72 8.00 0.02 -0.83
C ARG A 72 7.40 0.90 0.27
N THR A 73 7.52 2.21 0.16
CA THR A 73 7.37 3.13 1.29
C THR A 73 6.26 4.13 1.05
N ASN A 74 5.50 4.35 2.11
CA ASN A 74 4.56 5.46 2.34
C ASN A 74 5.16 6.85 2.05
N ASN A 75 6.46 6.99 1.76
CA ASN A 75 7.16 8.25 1.48
C ASN A 75 6.39 9.26 0.63
N SER A 76 5.70 8.83 -0.42
CA SER A 76 4.91 9.73 -1.27
C SER A 76 3.69 10.29 -0.54
N VAL A 77 3.00 9.45 0.22
CA VAL A 77 1.84 9.80 1.05
C VAL A 77 2.28 10.58 2.30
N GLU A 78 3.41 10.23 2.93
CA GLU A 78 4.04 11.01 4.00
C GLU A 78 4.43 12.40 3.50
N ALA A 79 5.10 12.50 2.35
CA ALA A 79 5.44 13.78 1.75
C ALA A 79 4.20 14.62 1.44
N TRP A 80 3.14 14.00 0.92
CA TRP A 80 1.85 14.68 0.72
C TRP A 80 1.23 15.13 2.05
N HIS A 81 1.24 14.28 3.07
CA HIS A 81 0.70 14.60 4.39
C HIS A 81 1.49 15.73 5.07
N TYR A 82 2.82 15.73 4.98
CA TYR A 82 3.68 16.83 5.43
C TYR A 82 3.37 18.13 4.67
N GLY A 83 3.18 18.06 3.36
CA GLY A 83 2.74 19.20 2.54
C GLY A 83 1.39 19.76 3.02
N LEU A 84 0.39 18.89 3.22
CA LEU A 84 -0.92 19.26 3.71
C LEU A 84 -0.85 19.89 5.11
N GLN A 85 -0.09 19.29 6.03
CA GLN A 85 0.09 19.82 7.38
C GLN A 85 0.73 21.22 7.35
N SER A 86 1.70 21.43 6.47
CA SER A 86 2.33 22.74 6.25
C SER A 86 1.34 23.80 5.73
N ASN A 87 0.33 23.38 4.96
CA ASN A 87 -0.73 24.23 4.43
C ASN A 87 -1.85 24.53 5.44
N VAL A 88 -2.14 23.59 6.34
CA VAL A 88 -3.15 23.74 7.40
C VAL A 88 -2.65 24.68 8.53
N ARG A 89 -1.34 24.72 8.79
CA ARG A 89 -0.69 25.62 9.78
C ARG A 89 -1.33 25.65 11.17
N ARG A 90 -2.04 24.59 11.56
CA ARG A 90 -2.74 24.44 12.84
C ARG A 90 -2.76 22.97 13.24
N ALA A 91 -2.47 22.69 14.50
CA ALA A 91 -2.45 21.31 15.03
C ALA A 91 -3.85 20.67 15.10
N SER A 92 -4.91 21.48 15.26
CA SER A 92 -6.30 21.01 15.35
C SER A 92 -7.25 21.96 14.61
N PRO A 93 -7.31 21.92 13.26
CA PRO A 93 -8.32 22.66 12.51
C PRO A 93 -9.72 22.12 12.81
N ASN A 94 -10.71 23.00 12.86
CA ASN A 94 -12.11 22.52 12.82
C ASN A 94 -12.43 21.97 11.41
N LEU A 95 -13.51 21.20 11.30
CA LEU A 95 -13.90 20.52 10.06
C LEU A 95 -13.97 21.47 8.85
N TRP A 96 -14.50 22.67 9.03
CA TRP A 96 -14.62 23.67 7.97
C TRP A 96 -13.26 24.15 7.47
N VAL A 97 -12.35 24.50 8.38
CA VAL A 97 -10.99 24.90 8.05
C VAL A 97 -10.27 23.77 7.31
N PHE A 98 -10.40 22.54 7.81
CA PHE A 98 -9.81 21.37 7.17
C PHE A 98 -10.35 21.17 5.75
N LEU A 99 -11.66 21.26 5.55
CA LEU A 99 -12.30 21.12 4.22
C LEU A 99 -11.82 22.21 3.25
N HIS A 100 -11.66 23.44 3.71
CA HIS A 100 -11.10 24.52 2.89
C HIS A 100 -9.64 24.26 2.51
N CYS A 101 -8.83 23.74 3.42
CA CYS A 101 -7.45 23.33 3.13
C CYS A 101 -7.40 22.19 2.11
N LEU A 102 -8.27 21.18 2.23
CA LEU A 102 -8.36 20.08 1.26
C LEU A 102 -8.71 20.58 -0.15
N LYS A 103 -9.67 21.52 -0.26
CA LYS A 103 -10.02 22.13 -1.56
C LYS A 103 -8.82 22.85 -2.20
N LYS A 104 -8.01 23.55 -1.40
CA LYS A 104 -6.79 24.22 -1.88
C LYS A 104 -5.73 23.21 -2.33
N GLU A 105 -5.50 22.15 -1.56
CA GLU A 105 -4.53 21.10 -1.91
C GLU A 105 -4.90 20.40 -3.23
N LYS A 106 -6.19 20.14 -3.44
CA LYS A 106 -6.71 19.60 -4.70
C LYS A 106 -6.40 20.54 -5.87
N ALA A 107 -6.71 21.82 -5.76
CA ALA A 107 -6.43 22.80 -6.81
C ALA A 107 -4.94 22.91 -7.14
N LEU A 108 -4.06 22.88 -6.12
CA LEU A 108 -2.60 22.86 -6.32
C LEU A 108 -2.14 21.59 -7.03
N SER A 109 -2.73 20.44 -6.71
CA SER A 109 -2.42 19.16 -7.34
C SER A 109 -2.84 19.16 -8.81
N GLU A 110 -4.05 19.61 -9.12
CA GLU A 110 -4.56 19.75 -10.50
C GLU A 110 -3.69 20.69 -11.34
N MET A 111 -3.25 21.81 -10.76
CA MET A 111 -2.31 22.72 -11.41
C MET A 111 -0.97 22.07 -11.72
N LYS A 112 -0.39 21.30 -10.78
CA LYS A 112 0.86 20.56 -11.02
C LYS A 112 0.69 19.51 -12.12
N LEU A 113 -0.45 18.82 -12.14
CA LEU A 113 -0.76 17.80 -13.15
C LEU A 113 -0.94 18.41 -14.54
N SER A 114 -1.61 19.56 -14.65
CA SER A 114 -1.81 20.26 -15.93
C SER A 114 -0.50 20.83 -16.48
N GLN A 115 0.36 21.39 -15.62
CA GLN A 115 1.71 21.82 -16.00
C GLN A 115 2.57 20.66 -16.48
N ALA A 116 2.55 19.53 -15.75
CA ALA A 116 3.26 18.32 -16.16
C ALA A 116 2.75 17.78 -17.51
N ALA A 117 1.44 17.85 -17.77
CA ALA A 117 0.85 17.45 -19.05
C ALA A 117 1.23 18.40 -20.19
N ALA A 118 1.37 19.70 -19.90
CA ALA A 118 1.83 20.72 -20.85
C ALA A 118 3.36 20.68 -21.09
N GLY A 119 4.07 19.70 -20.53
CA GLY A 119 5.52 19.56 -20.67
C GLY A 119 6.33 20.63 -19.92
N SER A 120 5.69 21.44 -19.07
CA SER A 120 6.40 22.41 -18.24
C SER A 120 7.10 21.65 -17.11
N LEU A 121 8.44 21.61 -17.15
CA LEU A 121 9.23 21.18 -16.01
C LEU A 121 9.05 22.23 -14.91
N LEU A 122 8.28 21.89 -13.88
CA LEU A 122 8.31 22.64 -12.63
C LEU A 122 9.77 22.75 -12.20
N GLN A 123 10.25 23.99 -12.08
CA GLN A 123 11.62 24.31 -11.73
C GLN A 123 12.01 23.51 -10.48
N GLU A 124 12.93 22.56 -10.65
CA GLU A 124 13.55 21.84 -9.55
C GLU A 124 14.29 22.87 -8.68
N CYS A 125 13.76 23.18 -7.51
CA CYS A 125 14.59 23.65 -6.41
C CYS A 125 15.65 22.57 -6.18
N ARG A 126 16.90 22.88 -6.54
CA ARG A 126 18.05 21.97 -6.52
C ARG A 126 18.15 21.26 -5.17
N GLY A 127 18.01 19.93 -5.17
CA GLY A 127 18.38 19.07 -4.04
C GLY A 127 17.31 18.13 -3.51
N SER A 128 16.60 17.38 -4.36
CA SER A 128 15.93 16.15 -3.92
C SER A 128 15.63 15.24 -5.12
N SER A 129 15.99 13.98 -4.99
CA SER A 129 16.00 12.93 -6.01
C SER A 129 14.65 12.73 -6.72
N LYS A 130 14.67 12.62 -8.06
CA LYS A 130 13.59 12.02 -8.89
C LYS A 130 13.58 10.48 -8.70
N PRO A 131 12.48 9.72 -8.90
CA PRO A 131 11.32 9.99 -9.75
C PRO A 131 9.95 9.68 -9.09
N THR A 132 9.22 10.68 -8.59
CA THR A 132 8.00 10.43 -7.77
C THR A 132 6.69 10.71 -8.52
N THR A 133 6.73 11.49 -9.60
CA THR A 133 5.50 12.02 -10.23
C THR A 133 4.76 10.99 -11.10
N ARG A 134 5.49 10.07 -11.75
CA ARG A 134 4.90 9.01 -12.59
C ARG A 134 4.27 7.92 -11.74
N ALA A 135 4.98 7.45 -10.72
CA ALA A 135 4.50 6.44 -9.77
C ALA A 135 3.27 6.92 -8.97
N PHE A 136 3.19 8.21 -8.61
CA PHE A 136 2.01 8.75 -7.94
C PHE A 136 0.78 8.81 -8.86
N LYS A 137 0.97 9.18 -10.14
CA LYS A 137 -0.09 9.15 -11.15
C LYS A 137 -0.57 7.71 -11.42
N GLU A 138 0.36 6.77 -11.54
CA GLU A 138 0.05 5.35 -11.76
C GLU A 138 -0.64 4.72 -10.55
N PHE A 139 -0.22 5.03 -9.32
CA PHE A 139 -0.88 4.58 -8.09
C PHE A 139 -2.29 5.16 -7.92
N PHE A 140 -2.47 6.46 -8.16
CA PHE A 140 -3.78 7.09 -8.06
C PHE A 140 -4.75 6.56 -9.12
N ASN A 141 -4.29 6.36 -10.35
CA ASN A 141 -5.11 5.78 -11.42
C ASN A 141 -5.44 4.31 -11.14
N ALA A 142 -4.48 3.50 -10.67
CA ALA A 142 -4.72 2.11 -10.29
C ALA A 142 -5.72 1.97 -9.13
N SER A 143 -5.67 2.89 -8.15
CA SER A 143 -6.62 2.91 -7.03
C SER A 143 -8.04 3.33 -7.47
N MET A 144 -8.15 4.19 -8.48
CA MET A 144 -9.44 4.59 -9.05
C MET A 144 -10.09 3.48 -9.88
N GLU A 145 -9.29 2.74 -10.68
CA GLU A 145 -9.80 1.62 -11.49
C GLU A 145 -10.32 0.45 -10.65
N GLN A 146 -9.76 0.21 -9.47
CA GLN A 146 -10.27 -0.80 -8.53
C GLN A 146 -11.62 -0.41 -7.93
N THR A 147 -11.93 0.89 -7.83
CA THR A 147 -13.17 1.39 -7.25
C THR A 147 -14.34 1.34 -8.25
N THR A 148 -14.07 1.45 -9.55
CA THR A 148 -15.09 1.42 -10.61
C THR A 148 -15.52 0.00 -11.02
N ARG A 149 -14.80 -1.05 -10.60
CA ARG A 149 -15.18 -2.46 -10.88
C ARG A 149 -16.11 -3.09 -9.84
N LEU A 150 -16.50 -2.34 -8.80
CA LEU A 150 -17.39 -2.81 -7.72
C LEU A 150 -18.74 -2.08 -7.67
N SER A 151 -19.07 -1.29 -8.70
CA SER A 151 -20.39 -0.69 -8.94
C SER A 151 -21.00 -1.23 -10.21
#